data_AF-A0A4R1U259-F1
#
_entry.id   AF-A0A4R1U259-F1
#
_cell.length_a   1.000
_cell.length_b   1.000
_cell.length_c   1.000
_cell.angle_alpha   90.00
_cell.angle_beta   90.00
_cell.angle_gamma   90.00
#
_symmetry.space_group_name_H-M   'P 1'
#
loop_
_entity.id
_entity.type
_entity.pdbx_description
1 polymer ?
#
loop_
_entity_poly.entity_id
_entity_poly.type
_entity_poly.pdbx_seq_one_letter_code
_entity_poly.pdbx_strand_id
1 'polypeptide(L)'
;MMRLHLHLLSDSTGETLENIAKAALAQYDDVETVRHFWPMVRTEAHLERILQEIAQNPGLVVFTLVNPATRRILEQRCLALGLPAVAPLDPVNDALSGLLGQQAKARPGRQHVLDAAYFARVDAIQWTIAHDDGIASEEWEEADIVLAGVSRSSKTPTSIYLANRGYKTANIPIVVESPPPLNLYKLTNPLIVGLTTSADRLIQVRRNRLLSLNQQPDTSYVEEEAVMRELAFARRMFADNGWPVIDVTRRSIEETAAAIIALCNQRRADAAPKVES
;
A
#
# COMPACT_ATOMS: atom_id res chain seq x y z
N MET A 1 -24.94 10.43 22.28
CA MET A 1 -24.13 9.67 21.30
C MET A 1 -24.52 8.21 21.42
N MET A 2 -24.83 7.55 20.30
CA MET A 2 -25.14 6.11 20.32
C MET A 2 -23.83 5.34 20.42
N ARG A 3 -23.72 4.45 21.42
CA ARG A 3 -22.54 3.60 21.59
C ARG A 3 -22.82 2.23 20.97
N LEU A 4 -22.12 1.90 19.90
CA LEU A 4 -22.29 0.65 19.14
C LEU A 4 -21.11 -0.29 19.42
N HIS A 5 -21.39 -1.50 19.91
CA HIS A 5 -20.41 -2.58 19.90
C HIS A 5 -20.41 -3.25 18.53
N LEU A 6 -19.22 -3.37 17.93
CA LEU A 6 -19.01 -4.01 16.64
C LEU A 6 -18.01 -5.15 16.80
N HIS A 7 -18.48 -6.40 16.67
CA HIS A 7 -17.65 -7.58 16.77
C HIS A 7 -17.27 -8.08 15.39
N LEU A 8 -15.97 -8.20 15.13
CA LEU A 8 -15.40 -8.64 13.86
C LEU A 8 -14.73 -10.00 14.05
N LEU A 9 -15.34 -11.09 13.55
CA LEU A 9 -14.86 -12.46 13.76
C LEU A 9 -14.34 -13.09 12.45
N SER A 10 -13.07 -13.52 12.43
CA SER A 10 -12.47 -14.17 11.27
C SER A 10 -11.77 -15.46 11.65
N ASP A 11 -11.84 -16.48 10.81
CA ASP A 11 -11.02 -17.70 10.95
C ASP A 11 -9.57 -17.52 10.45
N SER A 12 -9.26 -16.33 9.92
CA SER A 12 -7.95 -15.88 9.46
C SER A 12 -7.56 -14.54 10.11
N THR A 13 -6.82 -13.67 9.42
CA THR A 13 -6.26 -12.42 9.95
C THR A 13 -7.31 -11.37 10.28
N GLY A 14 -8.48 -11.39 9.63
CA GLY A 14 -9.57 -10.44 9.85
C GLY A 14 -9.42 -9.08 9.16
N GLU A 15 -8.34 -8.83 8.40
CA GLU A 15 -8.11 -7.57 7.68
C GLU A 15 -9.26 -7.19 6.74
N THR A 16 -9.87 -8.18 6.08
CA THR A 16 -11.05 -7.97 5.22
C THR A 16 -12.20 -7.36 6.01
N LEU A 17 -12.46 -7.84 7.23
CA LEU A 17 -13.51 -7.31 8.10
C LEU A 17 -13.19 -5.90 8.58
N GLU A 18 -11.93 -5.62 8.91
CA GLU A 18 -11.52 -4.27 9.30
C GLU A 18 -11.73 -3.26 8.17
N ASN A 19 -11.36 -3.62 6.93
CA ASN A 19 -11.55 -2.76 5.77
C ASN A 19 -13.03 -2.52 5.47
N ILE A 20 -13.86 -3.56 5.53
CA ILE A 20 -15.32 -3.45 5.35
C ILE A 20 -15.92 -2.57 6.45
N ALA A 21 -15.57 -2.81 7.72
CA ALA A 21 -16.05 -2.01 8.84
C ALA A 21 -15.63 -0.54 8.74
N LYS A 22 -14.37 -0.28 8.37
CA LYS A 22 -13.86 1.08 8.18
C LYS A 22 -14.60 1.81 7.06
N ALA A 23 -14.82 1.15 5.92
CA ALA A 23 -15.56 1.73 4.80
C ALA A 23 -17.03 2.00 5.15
N ALA A 24 -17.69 1.06 5.83
CA ALA A 24 -19.09 1.20 6.23
C ALA A 24 -19.29 2.30 7.28
N LEU A 25 -18.44 2.36 8.30
CA LEU A 25 -18.54 3.37 9.37
C LEU A 25 -18.26 4.78 8.88
N ALA A 26 -17.47 4.95 7.81
CA ALA A 26 -17.20 6.26 7.21
C ALA A 26 -18.46 6.93 6.60
N GLN A 27 -19.58 6.21 6.49
CA GLN A 27 -20.85 6.74 5.98
C GLN A 27 -21.76 7.33 7.07
N TYR A 28 -21.35 7.28 8.34
CA TYR A 28 -22.16 7.70 9.47
C TYR A 28 -21.42 8.72 10.33
N ASP A 29 -22.10 9.84 10.63
CA ASP A 29 -21.64 10.84 11.60
C ASP A 29 -22.14 10.50 13.02
N ASP A 30 -21.45 10.99 14.05
CA ASP A 30 -21.85 10.94 15.47
C ASP A 30 -22.10 9.55 16.11
N VAL A 31 -21.44 8.50 15.61
CA VAL A 31 -21.47 7.14 16.21
C VAL A 31 -20.20 6.84 16.99
N GLU A 32 -20.33 6.55 18.30
CA GLU A 32 -19.23 6.06 19.11
C GLU A 32 -19.15 4.53 18.97
N THR A 33 -18.20 4.04 18.16
CA THR A 33 -18.07 2.59 17.90
C THR A 33 -16.99 1.97 18.79
N VAL A 34 -17.35 0.96 19.58
CA VAL A 34 -16.42 0.09 20.29
C VAL A 34 -16.17 -1.16 19.46
N ARG A 35 -14.98 -1.25 18.86
CA ARG A 35 -14.61 -2.37 18.01
C ARG A 35 -14.00 -3.49 18.82
N HIS A 36 -14.50 -4.69 18.61
CA HIS A 36 -14.00 -5.93 19.19
C HIS A 36 -13.50 -6.82 18.06
N PHE A 37 -12.19 -7.08 18.03
CA PHE A 37 -11.56 -7.80 16.93
C PHE A 37 -11.13 -9.20 17.37
N TRP A 38 -11.67 -10.22 16.68
CA TRP A 38 -11.46 -11.64 16.99
C TRP A 38 -10.87 -12.36 15.78
N PRO A 39 -9.54 -12.31 15.58
CA PRO A 39 -8.87 -13.06 14.53
C PRO A 39 -8.69 -14.53 14.95
N MET A 40 -8.39 -15.39 13.96
CA MET A 40 -8.04 -16.80 14.17
C MET A 40 -9.08 -17.62 14.96
N VAL A 41 -10.37 -17.36 14.75
CA VAL A 41 -11.48 -18.12 15.33
C VAL A 41 -11.66 -19.45 14.58
N ARG A 42 -10.78 -20.41 14.91
CA ARG A 42 -10.68 -21.69 14.19
C ARG A 42 -11.28 -22.88 14.94
N THR A 43 -11.57 -22.73 16.22
CA THR A 43 -12.06 -23.82 17.08
C THR A 43 -13.33 -23.41 17.81
N GLU A 44 -14.18 -24.38 18.09
CA GLU A 44 -15.43 -24.17 18.84
C GLU A 44 -15.15 -23.64 20.25
N ALA A 45 -14.13 -24.18 20.93
CA ALA A 45 -13.74 -23.72 22.26
C ALA A 45 -13.30 -22.25 22.29
N HIS A 46 -12.63 -21.76 21.24
CA HIS A 46 -12.28 -20.35 21.12
C HIS A 46 -13.53 -19.50 20.87
N LEU A 47 -14.38 -19.94 19.94
CA LEU A 47 -15.64 -19.26 19.63
C LEU A 47 -16.56 -19.13 20.85
N GLU A 48 -16.68 -20.16 21.67
CA GLU A 48 -17.51 -20.13 22.88
C GLU A 48 -17.05 -19.08 23.89
N ARG A 49 -15.73 -18.86 24.03
CA ARG A 49 -15.21 -17.77 24.88
C ARG A 49 -15.58 -16.40 24.32
N ILE A 50 -15.42 -16.22 23.01
CA ILE A 50 -15.79 -14.96 22.33
C ILE A 50 -17.29 -14.69 22.49
N LEU A 51 -18.14 -15.72 22.38
CA LEU A 51 -19.58 -15.58 22.54
C LEU A 51 -19.99 -15.14 23.96
N GLN A 52 -19.21 -15.49 24.99
CA GLN A 52 -19.43 -14.97 26.35
C GLN A 52 -19.17 -13.45 26.40
N GLU A 53 -18.14 -12.97 25.71
CA GLU A 53 -17.83 -11.54 25.65
C GLU A 53 -18.85 -10.75 24.82
N ILE A 54 -19.32 -11.33 23.70
CA ILE A 54 -20.41 -10.78 22.88
C ILE A 54 -21.70 -10.66 23.70
N ALA A 55 -22.02 -11.66 24.53
CA ALA A 55 -23.20 -11.61 25.39
C ALA A 55 -23.13 -10.50 26.46
N GLN A 56 -21.92 -10.20 26.96
CA GLN A 56 -21.70 -9.11 27.91
C GLN A 56 -21.75 -7.72 27.25
N ASN A 57 -21.35 -7.63 25.98
CA ASN A 57 -21.30 -6.39 25.21
C ASN A 57 -22.10 -6.54 23.91
N PRO A 58 -23.44 -6.63 23.96
CA PRO A 58 -24.25 -6.95 22.79
C PRO A 58 -24.09 -5.89 21.68
N GLY A 59 -24.01 -6.34 20.44
CA GLY A 59 -23.76 -5.49 19.28
C GLY A 59 -23.87 -6.20 17.95
N LEU A 60 -23.46 -5.50 16.88
CA LEU A 60 -23.41 -6.06 15.53
C LEU A 60 -22.25 -7.05 15.40
N VAL A 61 -22.55 -8.24 14.89
CA VAL A 61 -21.57 -9.28 14.61
C VAL A 61 -21.32 -9.33 13.11
N VAL A 62 -20.09 -9.04 12.67
CA VAL A 62 -19.68 -9.18 11.27
C VAL A 62 -18.60 -10.25 11.20
N PHE A 63 -18.75 -11.24 10.30
CA PHE A 63 -17.87 -12.40 10.32
C PHE A 63 -17.48 -12.94 8.95
N THR A 64 -16.31 -13.59 8.90
CA THR A 64 -15.81 -14.36 7.75
C THR A 64 -15.36 -15.74 8.22
N LEU A 65 -16.31 -16.55 8.71
CA LEU A 65 -16.06 -17.94 9.12
C LEU A 65 -16.47 -18.86 7.96
N VAL A 66 -15.51 -19.54 7.36
CA VAL A 66 -15.80 -20.48 6.26
C VAL A 66 -15.97 -21.92 6.76
N ASN A 67 -15.51 -22.23 7.97
CA ASN A 67 -15.77 -23.52 8.60
C ASN A 67 -17.26 -23.64 8.99
N PRO A 68 -18.01 -24.63 8.46
CA PRO A 68 -19.45 -24.75 8.72
C PRO A 68 -19.82 -24.99 10.18
N ALA A 69 -18.96 -25.65 10.97
CA ALA A 69 -19.25 -25.96 12.37
C ALA A 69 -19.21 -24.69 13.23
N THR A 70 -18.11 -23.93 13.17
CA THR A 70 -17.98 -22.67 13.92
C THR A 70 -18.98 -21.63 13.44
N ARG A 71 -19.24 -21.56 12.13
CA ARG A 71 -20.25 -20.67 11.56
C ARG A 71 -21.64 -20.95 12.11
N ARG A 72 -22.09 -22.22 12.11
CA ARG A 72 -23.42 -22.59 12.64
C ARG A 72 -23.56 -22.23 14.11
N ILE A 73 -22.53 -22.48 14.92
CA ILE A 73 -22.54 -22.12 16.35
C ILE A 73 -22.70 -20.61 16.51
N LEU A 74 -21.95 -19.80 15.76
CA LEU A 74 -22.04 -18.34 15.80
C LEU A 74 -23.45 -17.87 15.42
N GLU A 75 -23.97 -18.32 14.28
CA GLU A 75 -25.29 -17.92 13.77
C GLU A 75 -26.41 -18.30 14.75
N GLN A 76 -26.39 -19.53 15.28
CA GLN A 76 -27.36 -19.98 16.28
C GLN A 76 -27.32 -19.15 17.55
N ARG A 77 -26.12 -18.80 18.02
CA ARG A 77 -25.95 -18.02 19.25
C ARG A 77 -26.31 -16.55 19.06
N CYS A 78 -26.01 -15.95 17.92
CA CYS A 78 -26.47 -14.61 17.58
C CYS A 78 -27.99 -14.56 17.49
N LEU A 79 -28.62 -15.56 16.85
CA LEU A 79 -30.07 -15.68 16.77
C LEU A 79 -30.70 -15.81 18.16
N ALA A 80 -30.16 -16.68 19.01
CA ALA A 80 -30.65 -16.87 20.38
C ALA A 80 -30.55 -15.61 21.25
N LEU A 81 -29.54 -14.77 21.01
CA LEU A 81 -29.34 -13.50 21.70
C LEU A 81 -30.06 -12.31 21.03
N GLY A 82 -30.71 -12.53 19.89
CA GLY A 82 -31.35 -11.45 19.11
C GLY A 82 -30.36 -10.45 18.50
N LEU A 83 -29.12 -10.87 18.27
CA LEU A 83 -28.07 -10.01 17.73
C LEU A 83 -28.04 -10.07 16.20
N PRO A 84 -27.88 -8.92 15.50
CA PRO A 84 -27.69 -8.94 14.06
C PRO A 84 -26.32 -9.53 13.73
N ALA A 85 -26.31 -10.48 12.78
CA ALA A 85 -25.11 -11.14 12.29
C ALA A 85 -25.01 -11.02 10.76
N VAL A 86 -23.85 -10.60 10.26
CA VAL A 86 -23.62 -10.32 8.83
C VAL A 86 -22.36 -11.05 8.36
N ALA A 87 -22.50 -11.88 7.33
CA ALA A 87 -21.39 -12.46 6.58
C ALA A 87 -21.22 -11.71 5.25
N PRO A 88 -20.40 -10.64 5.19
CA PRO A 88 -20.40 -9.73 4.05
C PRO A 88 -19.85 -10.34 2.75
N LEU A 89 -19.13 -11.46 2.83
CA LEU A 89 -18.61 -12.15 1.65
C LEU A 89 -19.61 -13.11 1.01
N ASP A 90 -20.69 -13.48 1.70
CA ASP A 90 -21.66 -14.45 1.16
C ASP A 90 -22.33 -13.95 -0.13
N PRO A 91 -22.87 -12.71 -0.21
CA PRO A 91 -23.50 -12.25 -1.45
C PRO A 91 -22.53 -12.20 -2.64
N VAL A 92 -21.26 -11.89 -2.36
CA VAL A 92 -20.19 -11.86 -3.37
C VAL A 92 -19.86 -13.28 -3.84
N ASN A 93 -19.72 -14.22 -2.89
CA ASN A 93 -19.46 -15.62 -3.20
C ASN A 93 -20.61 -16.23 -4.00
N ASP A 94 -21.86 -15.94 -3.65
CA ASP A 94 -23.04 -16.44 -4.37
C ASP A 94 -23.08 -15.92 -5.80
N ALA A 95 -22.81 -14.63 -6.00
CA ALA A 95 -22.74 -14.03 -7.33
C ALA A 95 -21.61 -14.66 -8.18
N LEU A 96 -20.42 -14.85 -7.59
CA LEU A 96 -19.31 -15.50 -8.26
C LEU A 96 -19.62 -16.97 -8.58
N SER A 97 -20.24 -17.70 -7.65
CA SER A 97 -20.64 -19.08 -7.88
C SER A 97 -21.65 -19.23 -9.01
N GLY A 98 -22.60 -18.29 -9.12
CA GLY A 98 -23.54 -18.23 -10.23
C GLY A 98 -22.85 -17.97 -11.58
N LEU A 99 -21.90 -17.04 -11.63
CA LEU A 99 -21.17 -16.69 -12.85
C LEU A 99 -20.16 -17.76 -13.28
N LEU A 100 -19.49 -18.40 -12.33
CA LEU A 100 -18.42 -19.36 -12.58
C LEU A 100 -18.92 -20.80 -12.71
N GLY A 101 -20.19 -21.07 -12.40
CA GLY A 101 -20.75 -22.42 -12.36
C GLY A 101 -20.06 -23.33 -11.33
N GLN A 102 -19.42 -22.74 -10.31
CA GLN A 102 -18.60 -23.45 -9.33
C GLN A 102 -18.98 -23.01 -7.92
N GLN A 103 -19.12 -23.98 -7.01
CA GLN A 103 -19.32 -23.69 -5.59
C GLN A 103 -18.02 -23.18 -4.95
N ALA A 104 -18.14 -22.14 -4.12
CA ALA A 104 -17.01 -21.64 -3.34
C ALA A 104 -16.43 -22.76 -2.45
N LYS A 105 -15.11 -22.94 -2.50
CA LYS A 105 -14.44 -23.94 -1.66
C LYS A 105 -14.37 -23.42 -0.24
N ALA A 106 -15.15 -24.01 0.67
CA ALA A 106 -15.12 -23.76 2.12
C ALA A 106 -13.83 -24.29 2.77
N ARG A 107 -12.67 -23.75 2.39
CA ARG A 107 -11.37 -24.09 2.97
C ARG A 107 -10.80 -22.85 3.68
N PRO A 108 -10.75 -22.85 5.02
CA PRO A 108 -10.03 -21.82 5.76
C PRO A 108 -8.58 -21.78 5.27
N GLY A 109 -8.02 -20.57 5.13
CA GLY A 109 -6.59 -20.45 4.87
C GLY A 109 -6.12 -20.91 3.48
N ARG A 110 -6.89 -20.68 2.41
CA ARG A 110 -6.36 -20.68 1.02
C ARG A 110 -5.39 -19.52 0.73
N GLN A 111 -4.60 -19.15 1.75
CA GLN A 111 -3.48 -18.22 1.74
C GLN A 111 -2.27 -18.72 0.94
N HIS A 112 -2.25 -19.95 0.42
CA HIS A 112 -1.08 -20.42 -0.33
C HIS A 112 -0.83 -19.71 -1.68
N VAL A 113 -1.84 -19.05 -2.28
CA VAL A 113 -1.60 -18.12 -3.40
C VAL A 113 -1.18 -16.73 -2.89
N LEU A 114 -1.59 -16.38 -1.66
CA LEU A 114 -1.06 -15.22 -0.95
C LEU A 114 0.42 -15.41 -0.61
N ASP A 115 0.93 -16.63 -0.40
CA ASP A 115 2.36 -16.87 -0.11
C ASP A 115 3.26 -16.32 -1.21
N ALA A 116 3.02 -16.65 -2.48
CA ALA A 116 3.88 -16.16 -3.57
C ALA A 116 3.83 -14.63 -3.72
N ALA A 117 2.64 -14.04 -3.67
CA ALA A 117 2.48 -12.58 -3.73
C ALA A 117 3.05 -11.88 -2.48
N TYR A 118 2.93 -12.52 -1.31
CA TYR A 118 3.50 -12.05 -0.05
C TYR A 118 5.03 -12.10 -0.10
N PHE A 119 5.62 -13.23 -0.49
CA PHE A 119 7.06 -13.38 -0.63
C PHE A 119 7.62 -12.44 -1.71
N ALA A 120 6.91 -12.27 -2.84
CA ALA A 120 7.29 -11.27 -3.85
C ALA A 120 7.26 -9.84 -3.30
N ARG A 121 6.29 -9.48 -2.45
CA ARG A 121 6.29 -8.17 -1.76
C ARG A 121 7.43 -8.05 -0.76
N VAL A 122 7.69 -9.09 0.04
CA VAL A 122 8.80 -9.08 1.01
C VAL A 122 10.13 -8.92 0.28
N ASP A 123 10.33 -9.66 -0.82
CA ASP A 123 11.51 -9.53 -1.70
C ASP A 123 11.61 -8.12 -2.28
N ALA A 124 10.51 -7.57 -2.80
CA ALA A 124 10.49 -6.20 -3.32
C ALA A 124 10.87 -5.15 -2.26
N ILE A 125 10.40 -5.31 -1.02
CA ILE A 125 10.74 -4.42 0.11
C ILE A 125 12.21 -4.55 0.48
N GLN A 126 12.70 -5.78 0.66
CA GLN A 126 14.11 -6.03 1.01
C GLN A 126 15.06 -5.49 -0.07
N TRP A 127 14.75 -5.76 -1.33
CA TRP A 127 15.49 -5.24 -2.48
C TRP A 127 15.46 -3.71 -2.51
N THR A 128 14.28 -3.09 -2.35
CA THR A 128 14.13 -1.62 -2.34
C THR A 128 14.93 -0.95 -1.23
N ILE A 129 14.97 -1.55 -0.03
CA ILE A 129 15.78 -1.02 1.09
C ILE A 129 17.28 -1.13 0.79
N ALA A 130 17.73 -2.19 0.13
CA ALA A 130 19.12 -2.36 -0.27
C ALA A 130 19.57 -1.39 -1.38
N HIS A 131 18.62 -0.77 -2.09
CA HIS A 131 18.84 0.14 -3.24
C HIS A 131 18.34 1.57 -2.99
N ASP A 132 18.18 1.96 -1.72
CA ASP A 132 17.86 3.34 -1.33
C ASP A 132 19.07 4.26 -1.57
N ASP A 133 18.82 5.54 -1.88
CA ASP A 133 19.87 6.55 -2.10
C ASP A 133 20.95 6.20 -3.16
N GLY A 134 20.61 5.36 -4.13
CA GLY A 134 21.44 5.07 -5.29
C GLY A 134 22.54 4.01 -5.05
N ILE A 135 22.39 3.19 -4.01
CA ILE A 135 23.26 2.06 -3.71
C ILE A 135 23.08 0.94 -4.78
N ALA A 136 24.13 0.12 -4.95
CA ALA A 136 24.15 -1.09 -5.80
C ALA A 136 23.69 -0.82 -7.24
N SER A 137 24.29 0.19 -7.88
CA SER A 137 23.89 0.64 -9.20
C SER A 137 23.99 -0.43 -10.30
N GLU A 138 24.90 -1.39 -10.11
CA GLU A 138 25.10 -2.57 -10.93
C GLU A 138 23.87 -3.49 -11.00
N GLU A 139 22.98 -3.45 -10.01
CA GLU A 139 21.78 -4.28 -9.89
C GLU A 139 20.51 -3.56 -10.38
N TRP A 140 20.57 -2.28 -10.77
CA TRP A 140 19.38 -1.50 -11.14
C TRP A 140 18.59 -2.04 -12.33
N GLU A 141 19.18 -2.89 -13.18
CA GLU A 141 18.47 -3.55 -14.28
C GLU A 141 17.44 -4.59 -13.79
N GLU A 142 17.54 -5.02 -12.52
CA GLU A 142 16.57 -5.89 -11.85
C GLU A 142 15.37 -5.13 -11.26
N ALA A 143 15.42 -3.79 -11.25
CA ALA A 143 14.33 -2.98 -10.76
C ALA A 143 13.13 -3.01 -11.70
N ASP A 144 11.93 -2.90 -11.13
CA ASP A 144 10.73 -2.59 -11.90
C ASP A 144 10.63 -1.09 -12.18
N ILE A 145 11.03 -0.28 -11.19
CA ILE A 145 10.89 1.18 -11.19
C ILE A 145 12.19 1.79 -10.65
N VAL A 146 12.64 2.87 -11.26
CA VAL A 146 13.73 3.70 -10.76
C VAL A 146 13.21 5.12 -10.54
N LEU A 147 13.26 5.62 -9.32
CA LEU A 147 12.86 6.99 -8.99
C LEU A 147 14.08 7.91 -8.99
N ALA A 148 14.10 8.90 -9.86
CA ALA A 148 15.15 9.91 -9.91
C ALA A 148 14.61 11.26 -9.40
N GLY A 149 15.35 11.96 -8.54
CA GLY A 149 14.91 13.27 -8.07
C GLY A 149 15.82 13.92 -7.04
N VAL A 150 15.61 15.22 -6.83
CA VAL A 150 16.35 16.04 -5.87
C VAL A 150 16.19 15.56 -4.42
N SER A 151 17.12 15.90 -3.53
CA SER A 151 17.00 15.52 -2.11
C SER A 151 15.71 16.09 -1.52
N ARG A 152 14.91 15.26 -0.82
CA ARG A 152 13.59 15.60 -0.24
C ARG A 152 12.41 15.72 -1.21
N SER A 153 12.50 15.19 -2.43
CA SER A 153 11.34 15.03 -3.34
C SER A 153 10.45 13.80 -3.07
N SER A 154 10.38 13.34 -1.80
CA SER A 154 9.56 12.18 -1.39
C SER A 154 9.92 10.82 -2.01
N LYS A 155 11.14 10.64 -2.55
CA LYS A 155 11.60 9.38 -3.16
C LYS A 155 11.50 8.17 -2.22
N THR A 156 12.22 8.16 -1.10
CA THR A 156 12.26 7.05 -0.13
C THR A 156 10.89 6.60 0.38
N PRO A 157 9.97 7.49 0.84
CA PRO A 157 8.65 7.02 1.25
C PRO A 157 7.82 6.49 0.07
N THR A 158 8.03 7.01 -1.15
CA THR A 158 7.34 6.53 -2.35
C THR A 158 7.88 5.17 -2.81
N SER A 159 9.19 4.94 -2.79
CA SER A 159 9.80 3.65 -3.15
C SER A 159 9.34 2.54 -2.21
N ILE A 160 9.32 2.79 -0.90
CA ILE A 160 8.82 1.83 0.08
C ILE A 160 7.32 1.54 -0.13
N TYR A 161 6.52 2.55 -0.47
CA TYR A 161 5.11 2.33 -0.79
C TYR A 161 4.93 1.48 -2.05
N LEU A 162 5.70 1.71 -3.10
CA LEU A 162 5.71 0.91 -4.32
C LEU A 162 6.16 -0.53 -4.05
N ALA A 163 7.15 -0.72 -3.20
CA ALA A 163 7.61 -2.05 -2.77
C ALA A 163 6.53 -2.82 -1.99
N ASN A 164 5.77 -2.14 -1.12
CA ASN A 164 4.58 -2.72 -0.48
C ASN A 164 3.49 -3.12 -1.49
N ARG A 165 3.49 -2.55 -2.70
CA ARG A 165 2.63 -2.96 -3.83
C ARG A 165 3.27 -4.03 -4.71
N GLY A 166 4.48 -4.49 -4.39
CA GLY A 166 5.18 -5.59 -5.06
C GLY A 166 6.15 -5.16 -6.15
N TYR A 167 6.56 -3.89 -6.20
CA TYR A 167 7.51 -3.38 -7.20
C TYR A 167 8.90 -3.17 -6.61
N LYS A 168 9.92 -3.84 -7.16
CA LYS A 168 11.33 -3.55 -6.85
C LYS A 168 11.65 -2.13 -7.31
N THR A 169 11.89 -1.23 -6.35
CA THR A 169 12.04 0.19 -6.64
C THR A 169 13.38 0.69 -6.16
N ALA A 170 14.27 1.05 -7.09
CA ALA A 170 15.48 1.79 -6.73
C ALA A 170 15.18 3.28 -6.69
N ASN A 171 15.89 4.05 -5.87
CA ASN A 171 15.80 5.49 -5.98
C ASN A 171 17.18 6.15 -5.96
N ILE A 172 17.30 7.19 -6.78
CA ILE A 172 18.57 7.79 -7.14
C ILE A 172 18.50 9.29 -6.82
N PRO A 173 19.41 9.80 -6.00
CA PRO A 173 19.52 11.23 -5.77
C PRO A 173 20.09 11.90 -7.02
N ILE A 174 19.43 12.97 -7.48
CA ILE A 174 19.98 13.85 -8.50
C ILE A 174 20.65 15.03 -7.80
N VAL A 175 21.96 15.14 -7.96
CA VAL A 175 22.82 16.17 -7.36
C VAL A 175 23.61 16.84 -8.47
N VAL A 176 23.73 18.17 -8.45
CA VAL A 176 24.38 18.93 -9.53
C VAL A 176 25.87 18.63 -9.58
N GLU A 177 26.50 18.54 -8.41
CA GLU A 177 27.94 18.35 -8.24
C GLU A 177 28.38 16.89 -8.41
N SER A 178 27.42 15.95 -8.40
CA SER A 178 27.68 14.52 -8.46
C SER A 178 26.78 13.88 -9.51
N PRO A 179 27.29 13.71 -10.76
CA PRO A 179 26.49 13.12 -11.82
C PRO A 179 26.16 11.65 -11.49
N PRO A 180 24.94 11.18 -11.82
CA PRO A 180 24.59 9.78 -11.68
C PRO A 180 25.51 8.85 -12.48
N PRO A 181 25.68 7.59 -12.04
CA PRO A 181 26.53 6.63 -12.75
C PRO A 181 25.99 6.33 -14.15
N LEU A 182 26.89 6.03 -15.10
CA LEU A 182 26.57 5.91 -16.53
C LEU A 182 25.59 4.77 -16.85
N ASN A 183 25.51 3.76 -16.00
CA ASN A 183 24.56 2.66 -16.11
C ASN A 183 23.10 3.15 -16.03
N LEU A 184 22.80 4.23 -15.30
CA LEU A 184 21.46 4.81 -15.25
C LEU A 184 20.87 5.04 -16.64
N TYR A 185 21.69 5.59 -17.54
CA TYR A 185 21.28 5.95 -18.90
C TYR A 185 21.22 4.75 -19.86
N LYS A 186 21.68 3.59 -19.41
CA LYS A 186 21.71 2.35 -20.19
C LYS A 186 20.62 1.36 -19.75
N LEU A 187 19.86 1.67 -18.71
CA LEU A 187 18.83 0.78 -18.21
C LEU A 187 17.73 0.58 -19.25
N THR A 188 17.32 -0.67 -19.46
CA THR A 188 16.31 -1.01 -20.48
C THR A 188 15.04 -1.58 -19.87
N ASN A 189 15.18 -2.35 -18.79
CA ASN A 189 14.07 -3.00 -18.12
C ASN A 189 13.22 -2.03 -17.27
N PRO A 190 13.78 -1.32 -16.27
CA PRO A 190 12.97 -0.51 -15.36
C PRO A 190 12.31 0.68 -16.05
N LEU A 191 11.14 1.07 -15.52
CA LEU A 191 10.61 2.40 -15.77
C LEU A 191 11.36 3.43 -14.92
N ILE A 192 12.11 4.32 -15.56
CA ILE A 192 12.71 5.48 -14.86
C ILE A 192 11.68 6.60 -14.78
N VAL A 193 11.43 7.13 -13.57
CA VAL A 193 10.49 8.24 -13.31
C VAL A 193 11.19 9.36 -12.55
N GLY A 194 11.13 10.56 -13.11
CA GLY A 194 11.58 11.78 -12.45
C GLY A 194 10.54 12.30 -11.45
N LEU A 195 10.94 12.56 -10.20
CA LEU A 195 10.11 13.26 -9.21
C LEU A 195 10.57 14.70 -9.05
N THR A 196 9.64 15.65 -9.25
CA THR A 196 9.87 17.09 -9.07
C THR A 196 8.89 17.67 -8.04
N THR A 197 9.24 18.83 -7.47
CA THR A 197 8.40 19.56 -6.53
C THR A 197 8.66 21.06 -6.68
N SER A 198 7.79 21.91 -6.15
CA SER A 198 8.01 23.35 -6.08
C SER A 198 9.19 23.70 -5.16
N ALA A 199 9.90 24.79 -5.49
CA ALA A 199 11.00 25.30 -4.68
C ALA A 199 10.56 25.60 -3.23
N ASP A 200 9.44 26.31 -3.06
CA ASP A 200 8.87 26.66 -1.74
C ASP A 200 8.66 25.43 -0.86
N ARG A 201 8.02 24.39 -1.42
CA ARG A 201 7.78 23.14 -0.70
C ARG A 201 9.08 22.45 -0.33
N LEU A 202 10.05 22.42 -1.25
CA LEU A 202 11.33 21.77 -1.01
C LEU A 202 12.11 22.46 0.11
N ILE A 203 12.18 23.79 0.07
CA ILE A 203 12.81 24.63 1.09
C ILE A 203 12.16 24.38 2.44
N GLN A 204 10.83 24.37 2.50
CA GLN A 204 10.08 24.10 3.75
C GLN A 204 10.44 22.73 4.34
N VAL A 205 10.44 21.68 3.51
CA VAL A 205 10.78 20.31 3.95
C VAL A 205 12.23 20.22 4.42
N ARG A 206 13.16 20.86 3.70
CA ARG A 206 14.59 20.87 4.05
C ARG A 206 14.87 21.65 5.34
N ARG A 207 14.22 22.80 5.55
CA ARG A 207 14.29 23.56 6.81
C ARG A 207 13.83 22.72 8.00
N ASN A 208 12.68 22.05 7.87
CA ASN A 208 12.18 21.16 8.92
C ASN A 208 13.17 20.02 9.23
N ARG A 209 13.84 19.48 8.21
CA ARG A 209 14.88 18.47 8.41
C ARG A 209 16.10 19.02 9.16
N LEU A 210 16.61 20.20 8.80
CA LEU A 210 17.75 20.81 9.49
C LEU A 210 17.43 21.08 10.97
N LEU A 211 16.22 21.59 11.25
CA LEU A 211 15.73 21.77 12.62
C LEU A 211 15.69 20.45 13.39
N SER A 212 15.19 19.36 12.79
CA SER A 212 15.17 18.03 13.44
C SER A 212 16.56 17.45 13.73
N LEU A 213 17.60 17.95 13.05
CA LEU A 213 18.98 17.53 13.23
C LEU A 213 19.80 18.51 14.10
N ASN A 214 19.16 19.53 14.69
CA ASN A 214 19.81 20.62 15.42
C ASN A 214 20.92 21.32 14.61
N GLN A 215 20.74 21.44 13.29
CA GLN A 215 21.66 22.12 12.39
C GLN A 215 21.14 23.54 12.05
N GLN A 216 22.06 24.48 11.84
CA GLN A 216 21.68 25.83 11.46
C GLN A 216 21.07 25.88 10.05
N PRO A 217 20.00 26.66 9.85
CA PRO A 217 19.30 26.75 8.57
C PRO A 217 20.05 27.54 7.48
N ASP A 218 21.09 28.31 7.80
CA ASP A 218 21.82 29.13 6.82
C ASP A 218 22.84 28.30 6.01
N THR A 219 22.33 27.51 5.07
CA THR A 219 23.13 26.74 4.12
C THR A 219 22.55 26.83 2.71
N SER A 220 23.38 26.64 1.69
CA SER A 220 22.94 26.54 0.28
C SER A 220 21.87 25.46 0.04
N TYR A 221 21.72 24.51 0.98
CA TYR A 221 20.70 23.47 0.96
C TYR A 221 19.25 24.01 1.00
N VAL A 222 19.03 25.21 1.55
CA VAL A 222 17.72 25.87 1.65
C VAL A 222 17.69 27.27 1.02
N GLU A 223 18.76 27.68 0.35
CA GLU A 223 18.82 28.92 -0.42
C GLU A 223 17.99 28.78 -1.69
N GLU A 224 17.12 29.76 -1.95
CA GLU A 224 16.13 29.69 -3.02
C GLU A 224 16.77 29.54 -4.41
N GLU A 225 17.80 30.34 -4.70
CA GLU A 225 18.52 30.26 -5.98
C GLU A 225 19.19 28.90 -6.19
N ALA A 226 19.83 28.35 -5.15
CA ALA A 226 20.47 27.04 -5.21
C ALA A 226 19.44 25.93 -5.45
N VAL A 227 18.31 25.96 -4.73
CA VAL A 227 17.20 25.01 -4.91
C VAL A 227 16.61 25.10 -6.32
N MET A 228 16.41 26.31 -6.85
CA MET A 228 15.93 26.49 -8.22
C MET A 228 16.90 25.92 -9.25
N ARG A 229 18.21 26.11 -9.07
CA ARG A 229 19.24 25.51 -9.94
C ARG A 229 19.20 23.98 -9.90
N GLU A 230 19.07 23.38 -8.72
CA GLU A 230 18.99 21.92 -8.54
C GLU A 230 17.74 21.34 -9.24
N LEU A 231 16.58 21.98 -9.06
CA LEU A 231 15.33 21.60 -9.72
C LEU A 231 15.40 21.73 -11.23
N ALA A 232 16.00 22.81 -11.74
CA ALA A 232 16.18 23.02 -13.18
C ALA A 232 17.11 21.98 -13.80
N PHE A 233 18.21 21.65 -13.11
CA PHE A 233 19.14 20.60 -13.53
C PHE A 233 18.44 19.24 -13.63
N ALA A 234 17.69 18.84 -12.60
CA ALA A 234 16.96 17.57 -12.60
C ALA A 234 15.92 17.51 -13.72
N ARG A 235 15.11 18.57 -13.90
CA ARG A 235 14.10 18.64 -14.97
C ARG A 235 14.72 18.52 -16.36
N ARG A 236 15.86 19.18 -16.59
CA ARG A 236 16.59 19.09 -17.85
C ARG A 236 17.08 17.66 -18.10
N MET A 237 17.71 17.03 -17.10
CA MET A 237 18.17 15.64 -17.19
C MET A 237 17.01 14.70 -17.56
N PHE A 238 15.83 14.87 -16.96
CA PHE A 238 14.67 14.03 -17.27
C PHE A 238 14.18 14.25 -18.70
N ALA A 239 14.13 15.50 -19.16
CA ALA A 239 13.71 15.85 -20.51
C ALA A 239 14.67 15.30 -21.57
N ASP A 240 15.98 15.46 -21.35
CA ASP A 240 17.03 15.01 -22.27
C ASP A 240 17.01 13.47 -22.48
N ASN A 241 16.51 12.72 -21.48
CA ASN A 241 16.38 11.26 -21.55
C ASN A 241 14.96 10.76 -21.82
N GLY A 242 13.99 11.66 -22.00
CA GLY A 242 12.59 11.30 -22.25
C GLY A 242 11.90 10.57 -21.09
N TRP A 243 12.37 10.75 -19.85
CA TRP A 243 11.78 10.09 -18.69
C TRP A 243 10.48 10.80 -18.26
N PRO A 244 9.40 10.06 -17.95
CA PRO A 244 8.19 10.66 -17.39
C PRO A 244 8.50 11.37 -16.07
N VAL A 245 7.87 12.53 -15.86
CA VAL A 245 8.06 13.36 -14.68
C VAL A 245 6.75 13.52 -13.92
N ILE A 246 6.79 13.30 -12.61
CA ILE A 246 5.65 13.50 -11.71
C ILE A 246 5.96 14.64 -10.74
N ASP A 247 5.07 15.63 -10.71
CA ASP A 247 5.09 16.70 -9.71
C ASP A 247 4.39 16.23 -8.42
N VAL A 248 5.17 16.14 -7.33
CA VAL A 248 4.72 15.66 -6.02
C VAL A 248 4.35 16.78 -5.05
N THR A 249 4.35 18.05 -5.50
CA THR A 249 4.19 19.23 -4.61
C THR A 249 2.95 19.15 -3.71
N ARG A 250 1.83 18.67 -4.25
CA ARG A 250 0.53 18.57 -3.55
C ARG A 250 -0.07 17.17 -3.61
N ARG A 251 0.74 16.15 -3.94
CA ARG A 251 0.28 14.76 -4.03
C ARG A 251 0.63 14.01 -2.77
N SER A 252 -0.25 13.09 -2.37
CA SER A 252 0.09 12.10 -1.35
C SER A 252 1.08 11.07 -1.92
N ILE A 253 1.66 10.25 -1.04
CA ILE A 253 2.53 9.13 -1.44
C ILE A 253 1.72 8.12 -2.26
N GLU A 254 0.48 7.85 -1.84
CA GLU A 254 -0.46 6.94 -2.50
C GLU A 254 -0.82 7.42 -3.91
N GLU A 255 -1.14 8.70 -4.08
CA GLU A 255 -1.47 9.29 -5.38
C GLU A 255 -0.26 9.27 -6.33
N THR A 256 0.93 9.57 -5.79
CA THR A 256 2.18 9.52 -6.55
C THR A 256 2.47 8.10 -7.00
N ALA A 257 2.39 7.12 -6.08
CA ALA A 257 2.61 5.71 -6.39
C ALA A 257 1.58 5.17 -7.39
N ALA A 258 0.30 5.55 -7.28
CA ALA A 258 -0.73 5.16 -8.22
C ALA A 258 -0.44 5.65 -9.65
N ALA A 259 0.03 6.90 -9.80
CA ALA A 259 0.43 7.44 -11.10
C ALA A 259 1.64 6.69 -11.69
N ILE A 260 2.64 6.36 -10.86
CA ILE A 260 3.82 5.59 -11.29
C ILE A 260 3.43 4.18 -11.73
N ILE A 261 2.59 3.50 -10.94
CA ILE A 261 2.11 2.14 -11.26
C ILE A 261 1.35 2.13 -12.59
N ALA A 262 0.53 3.15 -12.84
CA ALA A 262 -0.19 3.28 -14.11
C ALA A 262 0.78 3.37 -15.30
N LEU A 263 1.84 4.19 -15.20
CA LEU A 263 2.88 4.30 -16.22
C LEU A 263 3.65 2.97 -16.40
N CYS A 264 3.99 2.29 -15.31
CA CYS A 264 4.72 1.03 -15.34
C CYS A 264 3.90 -0.07 -16.02
N ASN A 265 2.61 -0.15 -15.71
CA ASN A 265 1.71 -1.12 -16.32
C ASN A 265 1.46 -0.83 -17.80
N GLN A 266 1.35 0.45 -18.18
CA GLN A 266 1.23 0.84 -19.58
C GLN A 266 2.47 0.43 -20.38
N ARG A 267 3.68 0.72 -19.89
CA ARG A 267 4.95 0.31 -20.53
C ARG A 267 5.02 -1.21 -20.71
N ARG A 268 4.61 -1.98 -19.70
CA ARG A 268 4.58 -3.45 -19.78
C ARG A 268 3.57 -3.97 -20.81
N ALA A 269 2.40 -3.34 -20.91
CA ALA A 269 1.40 -3.69 -21.91
C ALA A 269 1.89 -3.39 -23.35
N ASP A 270 2.55 -2.26 -23.55
CA ASP A 270 3.11 -1.87 -24.86
C ASP A 270 4.27 -2.78 -25.30
N ALA A 271 5.00 -3.36 -24.35
CA ALA A 271 6.09 -4.30 -24.60
C ALA A 271 5.63 -5.75 -24.82
N ALA A 272 4.38 -6.10 -24.50
CA ALA A 272 3.86 -7.45 -24.71
C ALA A 272 3.66 -7.73 -26.21
N PRO A 273 4.07 -8.90 -26.74
CA PRO A 273 3.83 -9.23 -28.13
C PRO A 273 2.32 -9.21 -28.40
N LYS A 274 1.90 -8.45 -29.42
CA LYS A 274 0.52 -8.51 -29.91
C LYS A 274 0.28 -9.93 -30.37
N VAL A 275 -0.59 -10.64 -29.67
CA VAL A 275 -1.09 -11.94 -30.12
C VAL A 275 -1.92 -11.66 -31.38
N GLU A 276 -1.33 -11.92 -32.55
CA GLU A 276 -2.08 -11.92 -33.81
C GLU A 276 -3.10 -13.06 -33.74
N SER A 277 -4.38 -12.70 -33.85
CA SER A 277 -5.53 -13.59 -33.95
C SER A 277 -5.69 -14.15 -35.35
#